data_AF-G4HKZ0-F1
#
_entry.id   AF-G4HKZ0-F1
#
_cell.length_a   1.000
_cell.length_b   1.000
_cell.length_c   1.000
_cell.angle_alpha   90.00
_cell.angle_beta   90.00
_cell.angle_gamma   90.00
#
_symmetry.space_group_name_H-M   'P 1'
#
loop_
_entity.id
_entity.type
_entity.pdbx_description
1 polymer ?
#
loop_
_entity_poly.entity_id
_entity_poly.type
_entity_poly.pdbx_seq_one_letter_code
_entity_poly.pdbx_strand_id
1 'polypeptide(L)'
;MDMRKKITLTILMGSIVLSLAACGNQSADQSAVQPVSQAQGREGAASGSTVKVYQQTFENSVFLGDSITEGLSFHDVLDEKNVLAGAGKTAEFALEDIEELVKRKPKQVFIQLGSDDILWPTDDPLTYAMNNYAKLIGMIRDKLPEIQITLLTVTPVTEEAIKKEPRYNTIPDFNLALENLAGNEQVGFVDLAPIFKDSADMYDSDGIHFKPEFYARMLDLLKEHVK
;
A
#
# COMPACT_ATOMS: atom_id res chain seq x y z
N MET A 1 20.71 53.99 12.23
CA MET A 1 21.30 53.80 13.57
C MET A 1 21.13 52.33 13.93
N ASP A 2 22.24 51.62 13.83
CA ASP A 2 22.41 50.19 14.04
C ASP A 2 22.51 49.92 15.55
N MET A 3 21.81 48.90 16.07
CA MET A 3 22.05 48.46 17.44
C MET A 3 21.83 46.96 17.60
N ARG A 4 22.84 46.21 17.15
CA ARG A 4 23.16 44.86 17.63
C ARG A 4 23.36 44.88 19.15
N LYS A 5 22.67 44.01 19.88
CA LYS A 5 23.07 43.59 21.23
C LYS A 5 23.24 42.07 21.24
N LYS A 6 24.51 41.64 21.24
CA LYS A 6 24.98 40.31 21.65
C LYS A 6 25.06 40.27 23.19
N ILE A 7 25.31 39.07 23.76
CA ILE A 7 25.77 38.71 25.14
C ILE A 7 24.72 37.84 25.85
N THR A 8 24.97 36.69 26.47
CA THR A 8 26.18 35.85 26.66
C THR A 8 25.76 34.46 27.17
N LEU A 9 26.53 33.45 26.75
CA LEU A 9 26.51 32.05 27.19
C LEU A 9 27.10 31.90 28.59
N THR A 10 26.42 31.19 29.49
CA THR A 10 26.99 30.75 30.78
C THR A 10 26.72 29.27 30.98
N ILE A 11 27.79 28.46 30.88
CA ILE A 11 27.83 27.05 31.27
C ILE A 11 28.26 27.00 32.73
N LEU A 12 27.56 26.23 33.57
CA LEU A 12 28.06 25.87 34.90
C LEU A 12 27.88 24.37 35.14
N MET A 13 29.00 23.66 35.15
CA MET A 13 29.12 22.34 35.74
C MET A 13 29.03 22.44 37.26
N GLY A 14 28.33 21.50 37.88
CA GLY A 14 28.31 21.31 39.33
C GLY A 14 28.11 19.84 39.67
N SER A 15 29.22 19.10 39.73
CA SER A 15 29.30 17.75 40.27
C SER A 15 29.37 17.79 41.79
N ILE A 16 28.44 17.13 42.49
CA ILE A 16 28.59 16.72 43.89
C ILE A 16 28.20 15.25 44.00
N VAL A 17 29.21 14.42 44.27
CA VAL A 17 29.06 13.07 44.82
C VAL A 17 29.32 13.22 46.32
N LEU A 18 28.47 12.63 47.17
CA LEU A 18 28.93 11.95 48.37
C LEU A 18 27.85 11.00 48.90
N SER A 19 28.27 9.76 49.08
CA SER A 19 27.56 8.58 49.56
C SER A 19 27.46 8.56 51.09
N LEU A 20 26.49 7.82 51.65
CA LEU A 20 26.71 6.63 52.52
C LEU A 20 25.41 6.15 53.22
N ALA A 21 25.12 4.84 53.06
CA ALA A 21 24.66 3.83 54.04
C ALA A 21 23.40 4.10 54.93
N ALA A 22 22.55 3.13 55.31
CA ALA A 22 22.56 1.66 55.24
C ALA A 22 21.17 1.07 55.62
N CYS A 23 21.10 -0.27 55.52
CA CYS A 23 20.21 -1.22 56.23
C CYS A 23 18.95 -1.74 55.51
N GLY A 24 19.15 -2.85 54.78
CA GLY A 24 18.59 -4.17 55.14
C GLY A 24 17.10 -4.43 54.93
N ASN A 25 16.75 -5.24 53.94
CA ASN A 25 16.37 -6.64 54.21
C ASN A 25 16.35 -7.47 52.91
N GLN A 26 16.90 -8.68 52.99
CA GLN A 26 16.89 -9.69 51.93
C GLN A 26 15.49 -10.30 51.78
N SER A 27 15.05 -10.46 50.54
CA SER A 27 14.30 -11.62 50.10
C SER A 27 14.73 -11.90 48.68
N ALA A 28 15.34 -13.06 48.50
CA ALA A 28 15.90 -13.55 47.26
C ALA A 28 14.79 -14.02 46.32
N ASP A 29 14.86 -13.60 45.06
CA ASP A 29 14.74 -14.54 43.95
C ASP A 29 15.54 -13.99 42.76
N GLN A 30 16.68 -14.62 42.50
CA GLN A 30 17.44 -14.48 41.26
C GLN A 30 17.20 -15.76 40.49
N SER A 31 16.43 -15.67 39.40
CA SER A 31 16.43 -16.68 38.35
C SER A 31 16.73 -16.01 37.02
N ALA A 32 18.00 -16.16 36.65
CA ALA A 32 18.63 -16.13 35.33
C ALA A 32 17.79 -15.67 34.12
N VAL A 33 18.25 -14.60 33.49
CA VAL A 33 17.94 -14.28 32.08
C VAL A 33 18.75 -15.22 31.18
N GLN A 34 18.05 -16.08 30.43
CA GLN A 34 18.54 -16.68 29.19
C GLN A 34 17.61 -16.23 28.04
N PRO A 35 18.14 -16.01 26.82
CA PRO A 35 17.33 -15.63 25.68
C PRO A 35 16.66 -16.88 25.10
N VAL A 36 15.32 -16.95 25.19
CA VAL A 36 14.55 -17.98 24.48
C VAL A 36 14.23 -17.44 23.09
N SER A 37 15.03 -17.91 22.13
CA SER A 37 14.62 -18.00 20.73
C SER A 37 13.44 -18.95 20.63
N GLN A 38 12.25 -18.45 20.30
CA GLN A 38 11.26 -19.23 19.57
C GLN A 38 10.54 -18.35 18.54
N ALA A 39 10.77 -18.74 17.29
CA ALA A 39 9.96 -18.43 16.14
C ALA A 39 8.54 -19.04 16.29
N GLN A 40 7.65 -18.61 15.38
CA GLN A 40 6.27 -19.07 15.11
C GLN A 40 5.20 -18.24 15.83
N GLY A 41 4.18 -17.68 15.18
CA GLY A 41 3.56 -18.08 13.91
C GLY A 41 3.70 -17.07 12.76
N ARG A 42 4.24 -17.57 11.64
CA ARG A 42 3.85 -17.14 10.30
C ARG A 42 2.69 -18.04 9.89
N GLU A 43 1.49 -17.50 9.89
CA GLU A 43 0.30 -18.02 9.22
C GLU A 43 -0.36 -16.76 8.63
N GLY A 44 -0.54 -16.56 7.32
CA GLY A 44 -0.29 -17.37 6.15
C GLY A 44 0.41 -16.60 5.02
N ALA A 45 1.74 -16.68 5.01
CA ALA A 45 2.49 -16.44 3.78
C ALA A 45 2.25 -17.63 2.84
N ALA A 46 1.95 -17.36 1.58
CA ALA A 46 1.96 -18.36 0.53
C ALA A 46 3.25 -19.21 0.65
N SER A 47 3.12 -20.54 0.56
CA SER A 47 4.29 -21.44 0.59
C SER A 47 5.33 -20.94 -0.42
N GLY A 48 6.63 -21.06 -0.13
CA GLY A 48 7.69 -20.55 -1.03
C GLY A 48 7.61 -21.10 -2.46
N SER A 49 6.91 -22.22 -2.68
CA SER A 49 6.56 -22.72 -4.01
C SER A 49 5.50 -21.87 -4.71
N THR A 50 4.46 -21.44 -4.00
CA THR A 50 3.36 -20.63 -4.54
C THR A 50 3.82 -19.21 -4.87
N VAL A 51 4.65 -18.59 -4.01
CA VAL A 51 5.24 -17.27 -4.29
C VAL A 51 6.03 -17.27 -5.61
N LYS A 52 6.85 -18.30 -5.84
CA LYS A 52 7.58 -18.44 -7.10
C LYS A 52 6.67 -18.59 -8.32
N VAL A 53 5.54 -19.29 -8.16
CA VAL A 53 4.54 -19.39 -9.23
C VAL A 53 3.97 -18.01 -9.55
N TYR A 54 3.64 -17.19 -8.55
CA TYR A 54 3.16 -15.83 -8.77
C TYR A 54 4.22 -14.95 -9.44
N GLN A 55 5.44 -14.91 -8.91
CA GLN A 55 6.55 -14.14 -9.48
C GLN A 55 6.81 -14.51 -10.95
N GLN A 56 6.77 -15.80 -11.29
CA GLN A 56 6.90 -16.26 -12.67
C GLN A 56 5.69 -15.87 -13.53
N THR A 57 4.47 -16.06 -13.02
CA THR A 57 3.22 -15.73 -13.73
C THR A 57 3.18 -14.25 -14.11
N PHE A 58 3.55 -13.38 -13.16
CA PHE A 58 3.47 -11.92 -13.33
C PHE A 58 4.80 -11.28 -13.72
N GLU A 59 5.81 -12.04 -14.17
CA GLU A 59 7.17 -11.55 -14.38
C GLU A 59 7.25 -10.37 -15.37
N ASN A 60 6.33 -10.31 -16.34
CA ASN A 60 6.21 -9.30 -17.38
C ASN A 60 5.14 -8.23 -17.08
N SER A 61 4.56 -8.23 -15.88
CA SER A 61 3.52 -7.31 -15.45
C SER A 61 4.08 -6.27 -14.47
N VAL A 62 3.51 -5.06 -14.49
CA VAL A 62 3.71 -4.09 -13.41
C VAL A 62 2.36 -3.79 -12.75
N PHE A 63 2.34 -3.76 -11.43
CA PHE A 63 1.22 -3.31 -10.62
C PHE A 63 1.48 -1.86 -10.22
N LEU A 64 0.67 -0.96 -10.74
CA LEU A 64 0.72 0.48 -10.46
C LEU A 64 -0.38 0.84 -9.47
N GLY A 65 -0.04 1.46 -8.34
CA GLY A 65 -1.09 1.74 -7.35
C GLY A 65 -0.68 2.50 -6.10
N ASP A 66 -1.55 2.43 -5.09
CA ASP A 66 -1.40 3.05 -3.77
C ASP A 66 -0.77 2.09 -2.74
N SER A 67 -0.91 2.39 -1.44
CA SER A 67 -0.38 1.54 -0.37
C SER A 67 -0.98 0.13 -0.34
N ILE A 68 -2.19 -0.07 -0.87
CA ILE A 68 -2.74 -1.42 -1.04
C ILE A 68 -1.88 -2.19 -2.05
N THR A 69 -1.54 -1.56 -3.16
CA THR A 69 -0.70 -2.21 -4.19
C THR A 69 0.74 -2.45 -3.71
N GLU A 70 1.29 -1.54 -2.90
CA GLU A 70 2.61 -1.70 -2.27
C GLU A 70 2.72 -2.98 -1.43
N GLY A 71 1.60 -3.42 -0.86
CA GLY A 71 1.46 -4.67 -0.12
C GLY A 71 1.95 -5.93 -0.86
N LEU A 72 1.87 -5.94 -2.20
CA LEU A 72 2.36 -7.06 -3.02
C LEU A 72 3.86 -7.32 -2.83
N SER A 73 4.66 -6.27 -2.80
CA SER A 73 6.11 -6.39 -2.53
C SER A 73 6.41 -6.38 -1.03
N PHE A 74 5.67 -5.64 -0.22
CA PHE A 74 5.87 -5.58 1.23
C PHE A 74 5.72 -6.96 1.91
N HIS A 75 4.83 -7.80 1.40
CA HIS A 75 4.63 -9.18 1.88
C HIS A 75 5.42 -10.24 1.08
N ASP A 76 6.42 -9.83 0.29
CA ASP A 76 7.25 -10.71 -0.55
C ASP A 76 6.44 -11.60 -1.53
N VAL A 77 5.26 -11.15 -1.98
CA VAL A 77 4.40 -11.93 -2.89
C VAL A 77 4.84 -11.73 -4.35
N LEU A 78 5.29 -10.53 -4.71
CA LEU A 78 5.92 -10.19 -5.99
C LEU A 78 7.25 -9.45 -5.78
N ASP A 79 8.10 -9.48 -6.80
CA ASP A 79 9.35 -8.71 -6.79
C ASP A 79 9.06 -7.20 -6.87
N GLU A 80 9.90 -6.38 -6.24
CA GLU A 80 9.79 -4.90 -6.29
C GLU A 80 9.78 -4.34 -7.71
N LYS A 81 10.47 -4.99 -8.67
CA LYS A 81 10.45 -4.58 -10.08
C LYS A 81 9.05 -4.64 -10.70
N ASN A 82 8.16 -5.49 -10.16
CA ASN A 82 6.79 -5.67 -10.62
C ASN A 82 5.80 -4.77 -9.87
N VAL A 83 6.24 -3.99 -8.87
CA VAL A 83 5.39 -3.10 -8.08
C VAL A 83 5.87 -1.66 -8.22
N LEU A 84 5.00 -0.77 -8.71
CA LEU A 84 5.24 0.66 -8.87
C LEU A 84 4.13 1.39 -8.12
N ALA A 85 4.25 1.39 -6.80
CA ALA A 85 3.21 1.86 -5.89
C ALA A 85 3.79 2.66 -4.73
N GLY A 86 2.94 3.34 -3.97
CA GLY A 86 3.35 4.02 -2.75
C GLY A 86 2.18 4.62 -1.98
N ALA A 87 2.38 4.86 -0.69
CA ALA A 87 1.35 5.45 0.17
C ALA A 87 0.89 6.83 -0.29
N GLY A 88 -0.43 7.08 -0.23
CA GLY A 88 -1.03 8.36 -0.62
C GLY A 88 -1.15 8.56 -2.13
N LYS A 89 -0.97 7.50 -2.93
CA LYS A 89 -0.95 7.64 -4.39
C LYS A 89 -2.35 7.74 -4.97
N THR A 90 -2.57 8.81 -5.71
CA THR A 90 -3.78 9.05 -6.50
C THR A 90 -3.51 8.82 -7.99
N ALA A 91 -4.56 8.84 -8.81
CA ALA A 91 -4.43 8.85 -10.27
C ALA A 91 -3.64 10.06 -10.79
N GLU A 92 -3.67 11.20 -10.09
CA GLU A 92 -2.84 12.36 -10.42
C GLU A 92 -1.36 12.07 -10.18
N PHE A 93 -1.02 11.57 -9.00
CA PHE A 93 0.38 11.31 -8.64
C PHE A 93 0.99 10.15 -9.42
N ALA A 94 0.18 9.18 -9.84
CA ALA A 94 0.62 8.11 -10.72
C ALA A 94 1.11 8.60 -12.11
N LEU A 95 0.74 9.82 -12.54
CA LEU A 95 1.27 10.41 -13.78
C LEU A 95 2.79 10.62 -13.73
N GLU A 96 3.36 10.82 -12.54
CA GLU A 96 4.81 11.01 -12.34
C GLU A 96 5.59 9.70 -12.55
N ASP A 97 4.92 8.55 -12.40
CA ASP A 97 5.52 7.22 -12.49
C ASP A 97 5.63 6.68 -13.93
N ILE A 98 5.10 7.41 -14.91
CA ILE A 98 5.06 7.00 -16.33
C ILE A 98 6.45 6.67 -16.89
N GLU A 99 7.44 7.50 -16.65
CA GLU A 99 8.80 7.26 -17.17
C GLU A 99 9.44 6.03 -16.53
N GLU A 100 9.12 5.75 -15.27
CA GLU A 100 9.60 4.55 -14.59
C GLU A 100 8.91 3.30 -15.12
N LEU A 101 7.59 3.35 -15.33
CA LEU A 101 6.82 2.27 -15.97
C LEU A 101 7.40 1.93 -17.35
N VAL A 102 7.73 2.94 -18.16
CA VAL A 102 8.32 2.75 -19.49
C VAL A 102 9.69 2.09 -19.44
N LYS A 103 10.54 2.44 -18.47
CA LYS A 103 11.85 1.80 -18.29
C LYS A 103 11.74 0.31 -17.96
N ARG A 104 10.70 -0.07 -17.20
CA ARG A 104 10.42 -1.47 -16.85
C ARG A 104 9.94 -2.31 -18.03
N LYS A 105 9.47 -1.67 -19.11
CA LYS A 105 9.00 -2.31 -20.36
C LYS A 105 8.05 -3.51 -20.13
N PRO A 106 7.02 -3.37 -19.27
CA PRO A 106 6.10 -4.47 -19.05
C PRO A 106 5.25 -4.74 -20.29
N LYS A 107 4.75 -5.97 -20.41
CA LYS A 107 3.71 -6.33 -21.39
C LYS A 107 2.31 -5.97 -20.91
N GLN A 108 2.14 -5.87 -19.59
CA GLN A 108 0.85 -5.59 -18.95
C GLN A 108 1.05 -4.69 -17.73
N VAL A 109 0.10 -3.78 -17.51
CA VAL A 109 -0.01 -3.00 -16.29
C VAL A 109 -1.39 -3.21 -15.67
N PHE A 110 -1.39 -3.59 -14.40
CA PHE A 110 -2.58 -3.59 -13.56
C PHE A 110 -2.58 -2.29 -12.75
N ILE A 111 -3.68 -1.54 -12.77
CA ILE A 111 -3.78 -0.25 -12.08
C ILE A 111 -4.83 -0.34 -10.99
N GLN A 112 -4.41 -0.17 -9.73
CA GLN A 112 -5.29 -0.13 -8.56
C GLN A 112 -5.02 1.16 -7.78
N LEU A 113 -5.87 2.16 -8.02
CA LEU A 113 -5.90 3.45 -7.33
C LEU A 113 -7.35 3.77 -6.99
N GLY A 114 -7.56 4.78 -6.16
CA GLY A 114 -8.90 5.24 -5.78
C GLY A 114 -9.09 5.36 -4.27
N SER A 115 -8.38 4.58 -3.45
CA SER A 115 -8.47 4.65 -1.99
C SER A 115 -8.10 6.04 -1.48
N ASP A 116 -7.02 6.61 -2.03
CA ASP A 116 -6.57 7.96 -1.73
C ASP A 116 -7.28 9.03 -2.58
N ASP A 117 -7.71 8.71 -3.81
CA ASP A 117 -8.45 9.63 -4.68
C ASP A 117 -9.81 10.01 -4.08
N ILE A 118 -10.52 9.06 -3.46
CA ILE A 118 -11.79 9.31 -2.75
C ILE A 118 -11.59 10.35 -1.63
N LEU A 119 -10.40 10.41 -1.05
CA LEU A 119 -10.06 11.32 0.03
C LEU A 119 -9.47 12.66 -0.45
N TRP A 120 -9.28 12.82 -1.76
CA TRP A 120 -8.62 13.99 -2.33
C TRP A 120 -9.38 15.28 -1.97
N PRO A 121 -8.69 16.34 -1.52
CA PRO A 121 -9.34 17.55 -1.00
C PRO A 121 -9.83 18.47 -2.13
N THR A 122 -10.82 18.01 -2.88
CA THR A 122 -11.51 18.74 -3.95
C THR A 122 -13.02 18.58 -3.84
N ASP A 123 -13.78 19.46 -4.50
CA ASP A 123 -15.25 19.49 -4.42
C ASP A 123 -15.90 18.23 -5.04
N ASP A 124 -15.27 17.65 -6.07
CA ASP A 124 -15.72 16.42 -6.74
C ASP A 124 -14.53 15.47 -6.98
N PRO A 125 -14.16 14.67 -5.95
CA PRO A 125 -13.01 13.78 -6.02
C PRO A 125 -13.17 12.68 -7.07
N LEU A 126 -14.40 12.21 -7.30
CA LEU A 126 -14.69 11.17 -8.29
C LEU A 126 -14.39 11.66 -9.71
N THR A 127 -14.98 12.78 -10.11
CA THR A 127 -14.73 13.37 -11.44
C THR A 127 -13.25 13.74 -11.60
N TYR A 128 -12.62 14.26 -10.54
CA TYR A 128 -11.20 14.57 -10.54
C TYR A 128 -10.34 13.33 -10.82
N ALA A 129 -10.60 12.23 -10.11
CA ALA A 129 -9.90 10.96 -10.28
C ALA A 129 -10.07 10.39 -11.69
N MET A 130 -11.31 10.35 -12.21
CA MET A 130 -11.59 9.78 -13.54
C MET A 130 -10.88 10.57 -14.65
N ASN A 131 -10.81 11.90 -14.53
CA ASN A 131 -10.06 12.72 -15.48
C ASN A 131 -8.56 12.41 -15.46
N ASN A 132 -7.98 12.15 -14.28
CA ASN A 132 -6.57 11.80 -14.18
C ASN A 132 -6.29 10.35 -14.59
N TYR A 133 -7.20 9.42 -14.32
CA TYR A 133 -7.14 8.06 -14.87
C TYR A 133 -7.14 8.07 -16.40
N ALA A 134 -8.02 8.84 -17.04
CA ALA A 134 -8.06 8.96 -18.50
C ALA A 134 -6.72 9.50 -19.06
N LYS A 135 -6.14 10.53 -18.42
CA LYS A 135 -4.81 11.03 -18.77
C LYS A 135 -3.73 9.97 -18.59
N LEU A 136 -3.75 9.24 -17.48
CA LEU A 136 -2.79 8.18 -17.16
C LEU A 136 -2.83 7.09 -18.23
N ILE A 137 -4.02 6.59 -18.56
CA ILE A 137 -4.24 5.60 -19.62
C ILE A 137 -3.70 6.11 -20.97
N GLY A 138 -4.02 7.35 -21.34
CA GLY A 138 -3.53 7.98 -22.57
C GLY A 138 -2.01 8.05 -22.62
N MET A 139 -1.37 8.54 -21.56
CA MET A 139 0.09 8.65 -21.48
C MET A 139 0.80 7.29 -21.54
N ILE A 140 0.23 6.27 -20.91
CA ILE A 140 0.75 4.90 -20.97
C ILE A 140 0.69 4.39 -22.42
N ARG A 141 -0.45 4.54 -23.11
CA ARG A 141 -0.62 4.10 -24.50
C ARG A 141 0.30 4.82 -25.48
N ASP A 142 0.46 6.13 -25.30
CA ASP A 142 1.33 6.92 -26.17
C ASP A 142 2.79 6.46 -26.12
N LYS A 143 3.26 6.02 -24.95
CA LYS A 143 4.65 5.58 -24.74
C LYS A 143 4.84 4.07 -24.93
N LEU A 144 3.81 3.28 -24.66
CA LEU A 144 3.82 1.82 -24.71
C LEU A 144 2.58 1.33 -25.49
N PRO A 145 2.54 1.48 -26.82
CA PRO A 145 1.33 1.24 -27.61
C PRO A 145 0.82 -0.21 -27.61
N GLU A 146 1.68 -1.17 -27.28
CA GLU A 146 1.34 -2.60 -27.22
C GLU A 146 1.02 -3.08 -25.79
N ILE A 147 1.13 -2.20 -24.77
CA ILE A 147 0.87 -2.60 -23.39
C ILE A 147 -0.62 -2.88 -23.17
N GLN A 148 -0.88 -3.91 -22.38
CA GLN A 148 -2.22 -4.19 -21.91
C GLN A 148 -2.45 -3.47 -20.59
N ILE A 149 -3.49 -2.67 -20.54
CA ILE A 149 -3.90 -1.95 -19.33
C ILE A 149 -5.11 -2.67 -18.75
N THR A 150 -5.11 -2.92 -17.45
CA THR A 150 -6.24 -3.49 -16.72
C THR A 150 -6.48 -2.69 -15.45
N LEU A 151 -7.67 -2.11 -15.31
CA LEU A 151 -8.07 -1.40 -14.11
C LEU A 151 -8.62 -2.40 -13.08
N LEU A 152 -8.23 -2.25 -11.82
CA LEU A 152 -8.73 -3.03 -10.71
C LEU A 152 -9.67 -2.16 -9.88
N THR A 153 -10.76 -2.73 -9.39
CA THR A 153 -11.66 -2.03 -8.47
C THR A 153 -10.93 -1.59 -7.19
N VAL A 154 -11.33 -0.44 -6.65
CA VAL A 154 -11.04 -0.07 -5.25
C VAL A 154 -11.63 -1.13 -4.34
N THR A 155 -10.81 -1.63 -3.42
CA THR A 155 -11.23 -2.65 -2.46
C THR A 155 -12.20 -2.06 -1.44
N PRO A 156 -13.19 -2.84 -0.95
CA PRO A 156 -13.99 -2.42 0.18
C PRO A 156 -13.12 -2.18 1.43
N VAL A 157 -13.63 -1.38 2.35
CA VAL A 157 -13.07 -1.17 3.69
C VAL A 157 -14.07 -1.66 4.74
N THR A 158 -13.63 -1.82 5.98
CA THR A 158 -14.53 -2.25 7.08
C THR A 158 -15.56 -1.18 7.44
N GLU A 159 -16.64 -1.58 8.12
CA GLU A 159 -17.63 -0.63 8.65
C GLU A 159 -17.00 0.36 9.65
N GLU A 160 -16.02 -0.09 10.44
CA GLU A 160 -15.27 0.75 11.36
C GLU A 160 -14.46 1.81 10.63
N ALA A 161 -13.85 1.46 9.50
CA ALA A 161 -13.14 2.41 8.64
C ALA A 161 -14.11 3.44 8.04
N ILE A 162 -15.28 3.00 7.55
CA ILE A 162 -16.34 3.90 7.07
C ILE A 162 -16.85 4.85 8.17
N LYS A 163 -17.02 4.37 9.40
CA LYS A 163 -17.45 5.21 10.53
C LYS A 163 -16.43 6.31 10.84
N LYS A 164 -15.13 6.03 10.67
CA LYS A 164 -14.05 7.01 10.85
C LYS A 164 -13.93 7.95 9.66
N GLU A 165 -14.09 7.43 8.44
CA GLU A 165 -13.99 8.16 7.18
C GLU A 165 -15.20 7.84 6.27
N PRO A 166 -16.31 8.59 6.41
CA PRO A 166 -17.55 8.31 5.69
C PRO A 166 -17.46 8.42 4.17
N ARG A 167 -16.44 9.08 3.62
CA ARG A 167 -16.24 9.18 2.16
C ARG A 167 -16.03 7.82 1.51
N TYR A 168 -15.53 6.82 2.24
CA TYR A 168 -15.43 5.45 1.74
C TYR A 168 -16.77 4.79 1.39
N ASN A 169 -17.92 5.34 1.82
CA ASN A 169 -19.22 4.89 1.32
C ASN A 169 -19.39 5.09 -0.21
N THR A 170 -18.54 5.91 -0.83
CA THR A 170 -18.58 6.18 -2.29
C THR A 170 -17.78 5.16 -3.12
N ILE A 171 -17.12 4.18 -2.50
CA ILE A 171 -16.37 3.13 -3.21
C ILE A 171 -17.21 2.44 -4.30
N PRO A 172 -18.49 2.06 -4.07
CA PRO A 172 -19.32 1.48 -5.13
C PRO A 172 -19.50 2.39 -6.35
N ASP A 173 -19.74 3.68 -6.13
CA ASP A 173 -19.89 4.66 -7.21
C ASP A 173 -18.56 4.88 -7.95
N PHE A 174 -17.44 4.87 -7.21
CA PHE A 174 -16.10 4.93 -7.78
C PHE A 174 -15.80 3.74 -8.69
N ASN A 175 -16.12 2.52 -8.23
CA ASN A 175 -15.93 1.29 -9.00
C ASN A 175 -16.80 1.24 -10.26
N LEU A 176 -18.04 1.74 -10.18
CA LEU A 176 -18.90 1.88 -11.35
C LEU A 176 -18.32 2.90 -12.36
N ALA A 177 -17.76 4.01 -11.88
CA ALA A 177 -17.09 4.98 -12.75
C ALA A 177 -15.84 4.39 -13.42
N LEU A 178 -15.04 3.61 -12.69
CA LEU A 178 -13.89 2.88 -13.24
C LEU A 178 -14.29 1.87 -14.32
N GLU A 179 -15.36 1.11 -14.11
CA GLU A 179 -15.88 0.16 -15.10
C GLU A 179 -16.29 0.89 -16.39
N ASN A 180 -17.06 1.98 -16.25
CA ASN A 180 -17.47 2.81 -17.39
C ASN A 180 -16.26 3.41 -18.11
N LEU A 181 -15.28 3.92 -17.36
CA LEU A 181 -14.06 4.46 -17.93
C LEU A 181 -13.28 3.37 -18.69
N ALA A 182 -13.15 2.17 -18.11
CA ALA A 182 -12.48 1.06 -18.78
C ALA A 182 -13.15 0.68 -20.10
N GLY A 183 -14.49 0.68 -20.14
CA GLY A 183 -15.27 0.46 -21.36
C GLY A 183 -15.06 1.55 -22.41
N ASN A 184 -15.12 2.83 -22.00
CA ASN A 184 -14.90 3.97 -22.89
C ASN A 184 -13.49 4.00 -23.47
N GLU A 185 -12.50 3.74 -22.62
CA GLU A 185 -11.10 3.68 -22.99
C GLU A 185 -10.73 2.36 -23.67
N GLN A 186 -11.59 1.34 -23.68
CA GLN A 186 -11.29 0.01 -24.24
C GLN A 186 -10.05 -0.64 -23.58
N VAL A 187 -9.96 -0.56 -22.25
CA VAL A 187 -8.96 -1.28 -21.44
C VAL A 187 -9.62 -2.41 -20.65
N GLY A 188 -8.82 -3.31 -20.09
CA GLY A 188 -9.33 -4.35 -19.20
C GLY A 188 -9.89 -3.77 -17.90
N PHE A 189 -10.83 -4.48 -17.29
CA PHE A 189 -11.38 -4.19 -15.98
C PHE A 189 -11.56 -5.49 -15.21
N VAL A 190 -11.16 -5.53 -13.94
CA VAL A 190 -11.35 -6.70 -13.07
C VAL A 190 -11.95 -6.25 -11.73
N ASP A 191 -13.07 -6.88 -11.38
CA ASP A 191 -13.73 -6.75 -10.08
C ASP A 191 -13.06 -7.64 -9.03
N LEU A 192 -12.52 -7.02 -7.97
CA LEU A 192 -11.90 -7.71 -6.84
C LEU A 192 -12.91 -8.13 -5.76
N ALA A 193 -14.17 -7.69 -5.82
CA ALA A 193 -15.21 -8.01 -4.84
C ALA A 193 -15.37 -9.52 -4.55
N PRO A 194 -15.21 -10.46 -5.51
CA PRO A 194 -15.29 -11.89 -5.23
C PRO A 194 -14.33 -12.39 -4.14
N ILE A 195 -13.18 -11.73 -3.93
CA ILE A 195 -12.19 -12.10 -2.91
C ILE A 195 -12.79 -12.07 -1.50
N PHE A 196 -13.75 -11.16 -1.26
CA PHE A 196 -14.31 -10.83 0.04
C PHE A 196 -15.55 -11.64 0.45
N LYS A 197 -16.08 -12.51 -0.43
CA LYS A 197 -17.33 -13.24 -0.18
C LYS A 197 -17.21 -14.30 0.91
N ASP A 198 -16.03 -14.91 1.06
CA ASP A 198 -15.82 -16.12 1.88
C ASP A 198 -14.82 -15.94 3.02
N SER A 199 -14.38 -14.71 3.33
CA SER A 199 -13.39 -14.48 4.39
C SER A 199 -13.60 -13.14 5.09
N ALA A 200 -13.89 -13.21 6.39
CA ALA A 200 -14.21 -12.05 7.21
C ALA A 200 -12.97 -11.32 7.77
N ASP A 201 -11.76 -11.90 7.68
CA ASP A 201 -10.58 -11.37 8.39
C ASP A 201 -9.31 -11.34 7.52
N MET A 202 -9.40 -10.70 6.36
CA MET A 202 -8.23 -10.38 5.52
C MET A 202 -7.70 -8.96 5.74
N TYR A 203 -8.44 -8.12 6.47
CA TYR A 203 -8.02 -6.76 6.78
C TYR A 203 -6.93 -6.75 7.84
N ASP A 204 -6.04 -5.76 7.76
CA ASP A 204 -5.22 -5.35 8.88
C ASP A 204 -6.07 -4.55 9.90
N SER A 205 -5.46 -4.21 11.03
CA SER A 205 -6.05 -3.52 12.17
C SER A 205 -6.71 -2.18 11.88
N ASP A 206 -6.38 -1.53 10.76
CA ASP A 206 -7.01 -0.26 10.36
C ASP A 206 -8.32 -0.43 9.57
N GLY A 207 -8.59 -1.64 9.06
CA GLY A 207 -9.76 -1.93 8.25
C GLY A 207 -9.70 -1.40 6.81
N ILE A 208 -8.53 -0.95 6.36
CA ILE A 208 -8.28 -0.41 5.01
C ILE A 208 -7.22 -1.27 4.30
N HIS A 209 -6.11 -1.57 4.97
CA HIS A 209 -5.05 -2.43 4.45
C HIS A 209 -5.34 -3.91 4.70
N PHE A 210 -4.51 -4.77 4.11
CA PHE A 210 -4.73 -6.21 4.12
C PHE A 210 -3.51 -7.01 4.60
N LYS A 211 -3.81 -8.18 5.14
CA LYS A 211 -2.85 -9.24 5.47
C LYS A 211 -2.37 -9.98 4.20
N PRO A 212 -1.27 -10.75 4.27
CA PRO A 212 -0.70 -11.49 3.12
C PRO A 212 -1.70 -12.33 2.32
N GLU A 213 -2.72 -12.88 2.97
CA GLU A 213 -3.70 -13.78 2.37
C GLU A 213 -4.54 -13.11 1.28
N PHE A 214 -4.81 -11.80 1.42
CA PHE A 214 -5.52 -11.01 0.40
C PHE A 214 -4.73 -10.99 -0.91
N TYR A 215 -3.43 -10.74 -0.84
CA TYR A 215 -2.57 -10.59 -2.02
C TYR A 215 -2.46 -11.91 -2.80
N ALA A 216 -2.35 -13.05 -2.11
CA ALA A 216 -2.39 -14.35 -2.78
C ALA A 216 -3.71 -14.57 -3.54
N ARG A 217 -4.85 -14.24 -2.93
CA ARG A 217 -6.17 -14.35 -3.58
C ARG A 217 -6.34 -13.38 -4.74
N MET A 218 -5.80 -12.17 -4.61
CA MET A 218 -5.79 -11.18 -5.69
C MET A 218 -5.02 -11.73 -6.90
N LEU A 219 -3.84 -12.30 -6.70
CA LEU A 219 -3.06 -12.88 -7.79
C LEU A 219 -3.70 -14.15 -8.36
N ASP A 220 -4.34 -14.98 -7.54
CA ASP A 220 -5.12 -16.13 -8.00
C ASP A 220 -6.29 -15.73 -8.89
N LEU A 221 -6.96 -14.61 -8.59
CA LEU A 221 -8.00 -14.03 -9.43
C LEU A 221 -7.41 -13.49 -10.75
N LEU A 222 -6.28 -12.79 -10.67
CA LEU A 222 -5.70 -12.08 -11.82
C LEU A 222 -4.93 -12.99 -12.79
N LYS A 223 -4.56 -14.21 -12.41
CA LYS A 223 -3.81 -15.12 -13.31
C LYS A 223 -4.52 -15.41 -14.62
N GLU A 224 -5.86 -15.42 -14.62
CA GLU A 224 -6.68 -15.64 -15.83
C GLU A 224 -6.69 -14.41 -16.76
N HIS A 225 -6.15 -13.29 -16.29
CA HIS A 225 -6.04 -12.02 -17.02
C HIS A 225 -4.61 -11.71 -17.48
N VAL A 226 -3.65 -12.58 -17.14
CA VAL A 226 -2.27 -12.48 -17.64
C VAL A 226 -2.20 -12.99 -19.06
N LYS A 227 -1.45 -12.30 -19.93
CA LYS A 227 -1.21 -12.70 -21.32
C LYS A 227 0.26 -12.95 -21.62
#